data_AF-A0A8T3NSY1-F1
#
_entry.id   AF-A0A8T3NSY1-F1
#
_cell.length_a   1.000
_cell.length_b   1.000
_cell.length_c   1.000
_cell.angle_alpha   90.00
_cell.angle_beta   90.00
_cell.angle_gamma   90.00
#
_symmetry.space_group_name_H-M   'P 1'
#
loop_
_entity.id
_entity.type
_entity.pdbx_description
1 polymer ?
#
loop_
_entity_poly.entity_id
_entity_poly.type
_entity_poly.pdbx_seq_one_letter_code
_entity_poly.pdbx_strand_id
1 'polypeptide(L)'
;MSQRTARLDELLREEISAVISRDLTDPRIGFVTVTDVEVTSDLSQATVWVSILGSPEDQRASLAGLRRAMPYVRVKLGRLRLKTIPQLHVRQDDSAERATRLLDLIEHPVDGTESLAPVRQALPTPSGVAQGEAVLPVEPRRHRRRRSR
;
A
#
# COMPACT_ATOMS: atom_id res chain seq x y z
N MET A 1 -9.95 -5.36 -11.65
CA MET A 1 -10.09 -6.07 -10.36
C MET A 1 -11.14 -7.16 -10.47
N SER A 2 -10.85 -8.37 -10.02
CA SER A 2 -11.83 -9.47 -9.99
C SER A 2 -12.80 -9.25 -8.82
N GLN A 3 -14.09 -9.52 -8.96
CA GLN A 3 -15.06 -9.39 -7.86
C GLN A 3 -14.64 -10.11 -6.56
N ARG A 4 -13.76 -11.11 -6.66
CA ARG A 4 -13.21 -11.83 -5.51
C ARG A 4 -12.17 -11.01 -4.73
N THR A 5 -11.34 -10.22 -5.39
CA THR A 5 -10.33 -9.39 -4.70
C THR A 5 -11.00 -8.24 -3.99
N ALA A 6 -11.97 -7.56 -4.63
CA ALA A 6 -12.71 -6.47 -3.99
C ALA A 6 -13.43 -6.88 -2.69
N ARG A 7 -13.98 -8.10 -2.62
CA ARG A 7 -14.60 -8.61 -1.39
C ARG A 7 -13.56 -8.92 -0.30
N LEU A 8 -12.36 -9.31 -0.71
CA LEU A 8 -11.26 -9.58 0.21
C LEU A 8 -10.64 -8.29 0.73
N ASP A 9 -10.48 -7.29 -0.13
CA ASP A 9 -10.03 -5.95 0.19
C ASP A 9 -10.89 -5.37 1.32
N GLU A 10 -12.22 -5.42 1.14
CA GLU A 10 -13.18 -4.93 2.13
C GLU A 10 -13.13 -5.73 3.45
N LEU A 11 -13.09 -7.06 3.37
CA LEU A 11 -12.99 -7.92 4.56
C LEU A 11 -11.71 -7.61 5.36
N LEU A 12 -10.58 -7.44 4.67
CA LEU A 12 -9.31 -7.11 5.32
C LEU A 12 -9.34 -5.69 5.89
N ARG A 13 -9.95 -4.73 5.19
CA ARG A 13 -10.12 -3.35 5.67
C ARG A 13 -10.87 -3.32 7.00
N GLU A 14 -12.02 -4.00 7.07
CA GLU A 14 -12.82 -4.07 8.31
C GLU A 14 -12.05 -4.73 9.46
N GLU A 15 -11.43 -5.88 9.20
CA GLU A 15 -10.72 -6.64 10.24
C GLU A 15 -9.45 -5.94 10.72
N ILE A 16 -8.68 -5.35 9.81
CA ILE A 16 -7.48 -4.56 10.15
C ILE A 16 -7.89 -3.34 10.96
N SER A 17 -8.94 -2.61 10.53
CA SER A 17 -9.45 -1.45 11.25
C SER A 17 -9.90 -1.81 12.67
N ALA A 18 -10.61 -2.94 12.83
CA ALA A 18 -11.03 -3.44 14.13
C ALA A 18 -9.86 -3.83 15.04
N VAL A 19 -8.81 -4.46 14.48
CA VAL A 19 -7.61 -4.83 15.26
C VAL A 19 -6.82 -3.59 15.67
N ILE A 20 -6.60 -2.63 14.75
CA ILE A 20 -5.87 -1.39 15.06
C ILE A 20 -6.60 -0.59 16.13
N SER A 21 -7.93 -0.42 16.00
CA SER A 21 -8.71 0.37 16.95
C SER A 21 -8.75 -0.23 18.36
N ARG A 22 -8.66 -1.57 18.48
CA ARG A 22 -8.75 -2.28 19.78
C ARG A 22 -7.40 -2.47 20.45
N ASP A 23 -6.38 -2.85 19.68
CA ASP A 23 -5.10 -3.31 20.22
C ASP A 23 -4.01 -2.23 20.13
N LEU A 24 -4.22 -1.17 19.33
CA LEU A 24 -3.19 -0.18 19.01
C LEU A 24 -3.50 1.19 19.62
N THR A 25 -3.78 1.20 20.92
CA THR A 25 -3.92 2.41 21.75
C THR A 25 -2.58 2.77 22.41
N ASP A 26 -1.53 2.93 21.60
CA ASP A 26 -0.22 3.40 22.10
C ASP A 26 -0.16 4.93 22.00
N PRO A 27 0.24 5.67 23.05
CA PRO A 27 0.37 7.13 23.00
C PRO A 27 1.28 7.66 21.87
N ARG A 28 2.19 6.82 21.35
CA ARG A 28 3.10 7.15 20.22
C ARG A 28 2.45 6.96 18.85
N ILE A 29 1.32 6.28 18.80
CA ILE A 29 0.51 6.08 17.61
C ILE A 29 -0.70 6.98 17.82
N GLY A 30 -0.73 8.09 17.08
CA GLY A 30 -1.81 9.07 17.18
C GLY A 30 -3.16 8.50 16.74
N PHE A 31 -4.11 9.38 16.42
CA PHE A 31 -5.39 8.92 15.89
C PHE A 31 -5.19 8.44 14.44
N VAL A 32 -5.28 7.13 14.23
CA VAL A 32 -5.05 6.47 12.94
C VAL A 32 -6.34 5.83 12.43
N THR A 33 -6.69 6.15 11.19
CA THR A 33 -7.84 5.56 10.49
C THR A 33 -7.36 4.81 9.26
N VAL A 34 -7.90 3.61 9.02
CA VAL A 34 -7.66 2.86 7.78
C VAL A 34 -8.61 3.39 6.71
N THR A 35 -8.08 4.01 5.67
CA THR A 35 -8.87 4.55 4.56
C THR A 35 -9.22 3.45 3.56
N ASP A 36 -8.22 2.66 3.16
CA ASP A 36 -8.38 1.67 2.11
C ASP A 36 -7.37 0.52 2.23
N VAL A 37 -7.66 -0.61 1.60
CA VAL A 37 -6.75 -1.78 1.51
C VAL A 37 -6.77 -2.31 0.09
N GLU A 38 -5.58 -2.42 -0.51
CA GLU A 38 -5.42 -2.99 -1.84
C GLU A 38 -4.61 -4.28 -1.78
N VAL A 39 -5.23 -5.41 -2.13
CA VAL A 39 -4.54 -6.70 -2.22
C VAL A 39 -4.09 -6.97 -3.65
N THR A 40 -2.88 -7.49 -3.80
CA THR A 40 -2.36 -7.91 -5.11
C THR A 40 -3.14 -9.10 -5.67
N SER A 41 -3.16 -9.23 -7.00
CA SER A 41 -3.92 -10.29 -7.69
C SER A 41 -3.49 -11.72 -7.33
N ASP A 42 -2.26 -11.89 -6.84
CA ASP A 42 -1.68 -13.15 -6.35
C ASP A 42 -1.87 -13.36 -4.84
N LEU A 43 -2.56 -12.45 -4.14
CA LEU A 43 -2.84 -12.50 -2.70
C LEU A 43 -1.59 -12.57 -1.81
N SER A 44 -0.43 -12.19 -2.33
CA SER A 44 0.84 -12.27 -1.59
C SER A 44 1.11 -11.02 -0.77
N GLN A 45 0.65 -9.86 -1.26
CA GLN A 45 0.89 -8.55 -0.67
C GLN A 45 -0.42 -7.78 -0.49
N ALA A 46 -0.51 -7.02 0.60
CA ALA A 46 -1.61 -6.09 0.83
C ALA A 46 -1.06 -4.73 1.26
N THR A 47 -1.46 -3.69 0.54
CA THR A 47 -1.14 -2.29 0.88
C THR A 47 -2.29 -1.71 1.69
N VAL A 48 -2.00 -1.28 2.90
CA VAL A 48 -2.96 -0.65 3.82
C VAL A 48 -2.70 0.85 3.81
N TRP A 49 -3.69 1.61 3.36
CA TRP A 49 -3.69 3.06 3.33
C TRP A 49 -4.27 3.59 4.64
N VAL A 50 -3.49 4.43 5.33
CA VAL A 50 -3.87 4.99 6.62
C VAL A 50 -3.80 6.51 6.61
N SER A 51 -4.81 7.14 7.21
CA SER A 51 -4.79 8.55 7.55
C SER A 51 -4.39 8.70 9.01
N ILE A 52 -3.41 9.56 9.29
CA ILE A 52 -2.89 9.81 10.63
C ILE A 52 -3.14 11.28 10.94
N LEU A 53 -3.89 11.55 12.01
CA LEU A 53 -4.14 12.90 12.47
C LEU A 53 -3.00 13.35 13.40
N GLY A 54 -2.36 14.47 13.07
CA GLY A 54 -1.28 15.04 13.89
C GLY A 54 -0.26 15.82 13.06
N SER A 55 0.82 16.25 13.71
CA SER A 55 1.92 16.95 13.06
C SER A 55 2.73 16.00 12.14
N PRO A 56 3.53 16.50 11.18
CA PRO A 56 4.35 15.65 10.34
C PRO A 56 5.34 14.76 11.10
N GLU A 57 5.77 15.18 12.29
CA GLU A 57 6.63 14.39 13.18
C GLU A 57 5.85 13.22 13.80
N ASP A 58 4.65 13.49 14.30
CA ASP A 58 3.74 12.48 14.85
C ASP A 58 3.33 11.46 13.80
N GLN A 59 3.09 11.90 12.55
CA GLN A 59 2.78 11.03 11.43
C GLN A 59 3.91 10.04 11.15
N ARG A 60 5.16 10.51 11.14
CA ARG A 60 6.35 9.65 10.94
C ARG A 60 6.53 8.65 12.09
N ALA A 61 6.38 9.11 13.33
CA ALA A 61 6.48 8.26 14.51
C ALA A 61 5.39 7.19 14.52
N SER A 62 4.14 7.58 14.24
CA SER A 62 2.99 6.69 14.17
C SER A 62 3.14 5.67 13.04
N LEU A 63 3.60 6.09 11.86
CA LEU A 63 3.86 5.18 10.73
C LEU A 63 4.94 4.14 11.07
N ALA A 64 6.01 4.56 11.76
CA ALA A 64 7.04 3.63 12.22
C ALA A 64 6.50 2.64 13.27
N GLY A 65 5.65 3.10 14.19
CA GLY A 65 4.96 2.26 15.17
C GLY A 65 4.05 1.24 14.51
N LEU A 66 3.20 1.67 13.57
CA LEU A 66 2.31 0.81 12.78
C LEU A 66 3.09 -0.26 12.02
N ARG A 67 4.20 0.10 11.37
CA ARG A 67 5.05 -0.86 10.65
C ARG A 67 5.59 -1.95 11.57
N ARG A 68 5.96 -1.62 12.81
CA ARG A 68 6.39 -2.59 13.82
C ARG A 68 5.24 -3.45 14.34
N ALA A 69 4.02 -2.91 14.35
CA ALA A 69 2.81 -3.62 14.77
C ALA A 69 2.22 -4.53 13.69
N MET A 70 2.56 -4.36 12.41
CA MET A 70 2.01 -5.16 11.30
C MET A 70 2.15 -6.68 11.47
N PRO A 71 3.29 -7.24 11.94
CA PRO A 71 3.38 -8.67 12.21
C PRO A 71 2.38 -9.14 13.27
N TYR A 72 2.13 -8.33 14.31
CA TYR A 72 1.14 -8.62 15.33
C TYR A 72 -0.29 -8.60 14.77
N VAL A 73 -0.63 -7.59 13.96
CA VAL A 73 -1.92 -7.52 13.25
C VAL A 73 -2.11 -8.76 12.36
N ARG A 74 -1.08 -9.17 11.63
CA ARG A 74 -1.09 -10.37 10.80
C ARG A 74 -1.38 -11.64 11.61
N VAL A 75 -0.82 -11.79 12.81
CA VAL A 75 -1.12 -12.93 13.69
C VAL A 75 -2.59 -12.91 14.12
N LYS A 76 -3.15 -11.74 14.46
CA LYS A 76 -4.56 -11.59 14.83
C LYS A 76 -5.51 -11.92 13.68
N LEU A 77 -5.14 -11.56 12.45
CA LEU A 77 -5.89 -11.91 11.24
C LEU A 77 -5.85 -13.43 10.95
N GLY A 78 -5.01 -14.22 11.62
CA GLY A 78 -4.98 -15.68 11.49
C GLY A 78 -6.25 -16.38 11.94
N ARG A 79 -7.15 -15.67 12.64
CA ARG A 79 -8.52 -16.13 12.91
C ARG A 79 -9.42 -16.17 11.66
N LEU A 80 -9.04 -15.46 10.60
CA LEU A 80 -9.76 -15.48 9.33
C LEU A 80 -9.49 -16.81 8.61
N ARG A 81 -10.53 -17.37 7.98
CA ARG A 81 -10.43 -18.62 7.18
C ARG A 81 -9.76 -18.38 5.83
N LEU A 82 -8.59 -17.76 5.84
CA LEU A 82 -7.76 -17.51 4.65
C LEU A 82 -6.65 -18.55 4.58
N LYS A 83 -6.36 -19.05 3.37
CA LYS A 83 -5.30 -20.04 3.15
C LYS A 83 -3.91 -19.46 3.46
N THR A 84 -3.71 -18.20 3.10
CA THR A 84 -2.48 -17.45 3.33
C THR A 84 -2.86 -16.01 3.66
N ILE A 85 -2.30 -15.45 4.73
CA ILE A 85 -2.45 -14.02 5.02
C ILE A 85 -1.33 -13.27 4.28
N PRO A 86 -1.68 -12.28 3.43
CA PRO A 86 -0.69 -11.48 2.72
C PRO A 86 0.23 -10.73 3.68
N GLN A 87 1.39 -10.29 3.20
CA GLN A 87 2.22 -9.37 3.97
C GLN A 87 1.63 -7.97 3.92
N LEU A 88 1.44 -7.36 5.09
CA LEU A 88 0.82 -6.05 5.23
C LEU A 88 1.86 -4.94 5.12
N HIS A 89 1.66 -4.04 4.17
CA HIS A 89 2.48 -2.87 3.93
C HIS A 89 1.70 -1.59 4.25
N VAL A 90 2.16 -0.81 5.22
CA VAL A 90 1.48 0.43 5.61
C VAL A 90 2.01 1.61 4.82
N ARG A 91 1.09 2.37 4.23
CA ARG A 91 1.35 3.65 3.56
C ARG A 91 0.42 4.72 4.09
N GLN A 92 0.97 5.93 4.26
CA GLN A 92 0.18 7.09 4.57
C GLN A 92 -0.64 7.52 3.35
N ASP A 93 -1.90 7.89 3.59
CA ASP A 93 -2.79 8.44 2.59
C ASP A 93 -2.79 9.98 2.66
N ASP A 94 -2.20 10.60 1.64
CA ASP A 94 -2.16 12.05 1.48
C ASP A 94 -3.41 12.58 0.72
N SER A 95 -4.38 11.72 0.41
CA SER A 95 -5.56 12.10 -0.40
C SER A 95 -6.49 13.06 0.32
N ALA A 96 -6.57 12.99 1.65
CA ALA A 96 -7.41 13.90 2.44
C ALA A 96 -6.94 15.36 2.36
N GLU A 97 -5.62 15.60 2.39
CA GLU A 97 -5.04 16.94 2.24
C GLU A 97 -5.30 17.49 0.83
N ARG A 98 -5.21 16.64 -0.19
CA ARG A 98 -5.53 17.00 -1.58
C ARG A 98 -7.01 17.36 -1.76
N ALA A 99 -7.92 16.57 -1.17
CA ALA A 99 -9.36 16.82 -1.26
C ALA A 99 -9.73 18.17 -0.65
N THR A 100 -9.17 18.52 0.51
CA THR A 100 -9.40 19.82 1.17
C THR A 100 -8.99 20.98 0.26
N ARG A 101 -7.80 20.90 -0.36
CA ARG A 101 -7.33 21.93 -1.30
C ARG A 101 -8.23 22.07 -2.53
N LEU A 102 -8.79 20.97 -3.03
CA LEU A 102 -9.71 21.00 -4.17
C LEU A 102 -11.05 21.63 -3.79
N LEU A 103 -11.59 21.31 -2.60
CA LEU A 103 -12.82 21.92 -2.11
C LEU A 103 -12.66 23.43 -1.90
N ASP A 104 -11.54 23.89 -1.34
CA ASP A 104 -11.22 25.32 -1.19
C ASP A 104 -11.24 26.05 -2.54
N LEU A 105 -10.74 25.41 -3.60
CA LEU A 105 -10.69 25.96 -4.96
C LEU A 105 -12.08 25.98 -5.64
N ILE A 106 -12.98 25.07 -5.25
CA ILE A 106 -14.36 25.04 -5.76
C ILE A 106 -15.21 26.10 -5.06
N GLU A 107 -15.05 26.30 -3.75
CA GLU A 107 -15.78 27.34 -3.00
C GLU A 107 -15.31 28.76 -3.32
N HIS A 108 -14.05 28.92 -3.75
CA HIS A 108 -13.51 30.19 -4.25
C HIS A 108 -13.23 30.06 -5.76
N PRO A 109 -14.26 30.09 -6.63
CA PRO A 109 -14.04 30.11 -8.06
C PRO A 109 -13.26 31.38 -8.39
N VAL A 110 -11.99 31.21 -8.73
CA VAL A 110 -11.20 32.26 -9.37
C VAL A 110 -11.81 32.48 -10.75
N ASP A 111 -12.44 33.64 -10.94
CA ASP A 111 -12.88 34.13 -12.26
C ASP A 111 -11.65 34.35 -13.14
N GLY A 112 -11.16 33.27 -13.75
CA GLY A 112 -9.85 33.27 -14.40
C GLY A 112 -9.71 32.09 -15.34
N THR A 113 -10.34 32.22 -16.50
CA THR A 113 -10.17 31.36 -17.67
C THR A 113 -8.74 31.39 -18.17
N GLU A 114 -7.81 30.65 -17.57
CA GLU A 114 -6.53 30.33 -18.22
C GLU A 114 -6.11 28.87 -18.00
N SER A 115 -6.45 28.06 -19.01
CA SER A 115 -5.66 26.94 -19.54
C SER A 115 -5.09 25.95 -18.53
N LEU A 116 -5.93 25.03 -18.04
CA LEU A 116 -5.44 23.74 -17.57
C LEU A 116 -5.25 22.85 -18.80
N ALA A 117 -4.01 22.84 -19.33
CA ALA A 117 -3.55 21.74 -20.16
C ALA A 117 -3.91 20.43 -19.46
N PRO A 118 -4.42 19.40 -20.17
CA PRO A 118 -4.83 18.16 -19.53
C PRO A 118 -3.61 17.60 -18.81
N VAL A 119 -3.68 17.57 -17.47
CA VAL A 119 -2.77 16.78 -16.67
C VAL A 119 -3.02 15.35 -17.14
N ARG A 120 -2.16 14.88 -18.03
CA ARG A 120 -1.99 13.46 -18.35
C ARG A 120 -1.40 12.81 -17.11
N GLN A 121 -2.17 12.75 -16.03
CA GLN A 121 -2.00 11.72 -15.02
C GLN A 121 -2.38 10.44 -15.74
N ALA A 122 -1.37 9.82 -16.37
CA ALA A 122 -1.39 8.40 -16.61
C ALA A 122 -1.58 7.76 -15.23
N LEU A 123 -2.84 7.50 -14.87
CA LEU A 123 -3.16 6.49 -13.88
C LEU A 123 -2.33 5.26 -14.29
N PRO A 124 -1.46 4.70 -13.44
CA PRO A 124 -0.94 3.39 -13.71
C PRO A 124 -2.14 2.45 -13.67
N THR A 125 -2.63 2.06 -14.85
CA THR A 125 -3.64 1.03 -15.00
C THR A 125 -3.06 -0.25 -14.39
N PRO A 126 -3.67 -0.85 -13.35
CA PRO A 126 -3.24 -2.17 -12.93
C PRO A 126 -3.83 -3.17 -13.93
N SER A 127 -3.10 -3.40 -15.01
CA SER A 127 -3.26 -4.57 -15.86
C SER A 127 -1.92 -5.29 -15.90
N GLY A 128 -1.87 -6.50 -15.31
CA GLY A 128 -0.86 -7.48 -15.67
C GLY A 128 -0.81 -7.62 -17.19
N VAL A 129 0.28 -8.05 -17.81
CA VAL A 129 0.96 -9.31 -17.56
C VAL A 129 2.34 -9.25 -18.22
N ALA A 130 3.28 -10.00 -17.62
CA ALA A 130 4.22 -10.86 -18.32
C ALA A 130 5.53 -10.26 -18.90
N GLN A 131 6.61 -10.95 -18.49
CA GLN A 131 7.82 -11.30 -19.23
C GLN A 131 9.05 -10.37 -19.10
N GLY A 132 10.07 -10.93 -18.42
CA GLY A 132 11.29 -11.32 -19.14
C GLY A 132 12.51 -10.42 -18.96
N GLU A 133 13.38 -10.85 -18.04
CA GLU A 133 14.86 -10.85 -18.13
C GLU A 133 15.63 -9.64 -18.68
N ALA A 134 16.55 -9.11 -17.86
CA ALA A 134 17.96 -9.00 -18.26
C ALA A 134 18.84 -8.83 -17.01
N VAL A 135 19.26 -9.96 -16.46
CA VAL A 135 20.44 -10.09 -15.61
C VAL A 135 21.68 -9.73 -16.44
N LEU A 136 22.61 -9.00 -15.83
CA LEU A 136 23.88 -8.58 -16.42
C LEU A 136 24.69 -9.75 -17.02
N PRO A 137 25.47 -9.52 -18.08
CA PRO A 137 26.25 -10.57 -18.74
C PRO A 137 27.49 -10.92 -17.92
N VAL A 138 27.61 -12.18 -17.51
CA VAL A 138 28.90 -12.78 -17.13
C VAL A 138 29.35 -13.69 -18.26
N GLU A 139 30.42 -13.29 -18.95
CA GLU A 139 31.03 -14.02 -20.05
C GLU A 139 31.45 -15.44 -19.63
N PRO A 140 31.18 -16.48 -20.46
CA PRO A 140 31.75 -17.79 -20.27
C PRO A 140 32.95 -18.00 -21.20
N ARG A 141 34.11 -18.44 -20.65
CA ARG A 141 35.14 -19.08 -21.47
C ARG A 141 35.65 -20.40 -20.87
N ARG A 142 35.10 -21.45 -21.49
CA ARG A 142 35.76 -22.67 -21.98
C ARG A 142 36.11 -23.78 -20.99
N HIS A 143 35.27 -24.80 -21.08
CA HIS A 143 35.66 -26.21 -21.03
C HIS A 143 36.86 -26.54 -21.94
N ARG A 144 37.81 -27.34 -21.43
CA ARG A 144 38.27 -28.55 -22.14
C ARG A 144 38.88 -29.59 -21.18
N ARG A 145 38.07 -30.62 -20.93
CA ARG A 145 38.37 -32.06 -20.94
C ARG A 145 39.74 -32.59 -20.49
N ARG A 146 39.66 -33.60 -19.60
CA ARG A 146 40.35 -34.92 -19.57
C ARG A 146 41.90 -34.87 -19.48
N ARG A 147 42.61 -35.66 -18.67
CA ARG A 147 42.57 -37.13 -18.50
C ARG A 147 43.59 -37.50 -17.40
N SER A 148 43.36 -38.65 -16.76
CA SER A 148 44.29 -39.52 -16.00
C SER A 148 45.81 -39.27 -16.06
N ARG A 149 46.47 -39.34 -14.89
CA ARG A 149 47.34 -40.47 -14.52
C ARG A 149 47.46 -40.56 -13.00
#